data_AF-A0A3D3BGY3-F1
#
_entry.id   AF-A0A3D3BGY3-F1
#
_cell.length_a   1.000
_cell.length_b   1.000
_cell.length_c   1.000
_cell.angle_alpha   90.00
_cell.angle_beta   90.00
_cell.angle_gamma   90.00
#
_symmetry.space_group_name_H-M   'P 1'
#
loop_
_entity.id
_entity.type
_entity.pdbx_description
1 polymer ?
#
loop_
_entity_poly.entity_id
_entity_poly.type
_entity_poly.pdbx_seq_one_letter_code
_entity_poly.pdbx_strand_id
1 'polypeptide(L)' 'MHSAHFHMLFQLELTMNSSNRLYFIIGALAVIAVGLAVYIYRQETEPKGVELNIGRDGITIQEK' A
#
# COMPACT_ATOMS: atom_id res chain seq x y z
N MET A 1 7.66 -9.92 -59.72
CA MET A 1 7.63 -8.61 -59.04
C MET A 1 6.17 -8.24 -58.73
N HIS A 2 5.56 -8.71 -57.63
CA HIS A 2 4.37 -8.01 -57.06
C HIS A 2 3.84 -8.42 -55.66
N SER A 3 4.31 -9.46 -54.97
CA SER A 3 3.64 -9.89 -53.72
C SER A 3 4.38 -9.61 -52.41
N ALA A 4 5.66 -9.22 -52.43
CA ALA A 4 6.44 -9.02 -51.20
C ALA A 4 6.34 -7.59 -50.61
N HIS A 5 5.79 -6.63 -51.36
CA HIS A 5 5.73 -5.22 -50.94
C HIS A 5 4.42 -4.85 -50.21
N PHE A 6 3.41 -5.74 -50.22
CA PHE A 6 2.11 -5.51 -49.56
C PHE A 6 2.11 -5.91 -48.07
N HIS A 7 2.98 -6.83 -47.67
CA HIS A 7 3.07 -7.31 -46.27
C HIS A 7 3.67 -6.28 -45.29
N MET A 8 4.31 -5.22 -45.78
CA MET A 8 4.96 -4.20 -44.94
C MET A 8 4.03 -3.03 -44.54
N LEU A 9 2.90 -2.83 -45.23
CA LEU A 9 1.98 -1.72 -44.97
C LEU A 9 0.89 -2.02 -43.93
N PHE A 10 0.86 -3.25 -43.38
CA PHE A 10 -0.17 -3.68 -42.42
C PHE A 10 0.33 -3.79 -40.97
N GLN A 11 1.61 -3.48 -40.71
CA GLN A 11 2.26 -3.67 -39.40
C GLN A 11 2.59 -2.35 -38.68
N LEU A 12 1.84 -1.27 -38.95
CA LEU A 12 2.02 0.02 -38.25
C LEU A 12 0.85 0.33 -37.30
N GLU A 13 0.54 -0.60 -36.41
CA GLU A 13 -0.09 -0.27 -35.13
C GLU A 13 0.83 -0.80 -34.02
N LEU A 14 1.89 -0.05 -33.72
CA LEU A 14 2.63 -0.22 -32.47
C LEU A 14 1.77 0.30 -31.32
N THR A 15 0.80 -0.50 -30.88
CA THR A 15 0.11 -0.26 -29.60
C THR A 15 1.11 -0.58 -28.48
N MET A 16 1.91 0.42 -28.11
CA MET A 16 2.66 0.38 -26.86
C MET A 16 1.67 0.59 -25.72
N ASN A 17 1.13 -0.51 -25.19
CA ASN A 17 0.28 -0.49 -24.02
C ASN A 17 1.11 -0.03 -22.79
N SER A 18 0.98 1.23 -22.41
CA SER A 18 1.59 1.82 -21.21
C SER A 18 0.91 1.28 -19.94
N SER A 19 1.31 0.09 -19.48
CA SER A 19 0.69 -0.61 -18.35
C SER A 19 1.63 -0.82 -17.15
N ASN A 20 2.53 0.13 -16.87
CA ASN A 20 3.37 0.08 -15.66
C ASN A 20 2.69 0.70 -14.41
N ARG A 21 1.45 1.19 -14.54
CA ARG A 21 0.69 1.80 -13.43
C ARG A 21 0.45 0.82 -12.28
N LEU A 22 0.28 -0.47 -12.60
CA LEU A 22 0.01 -1.49 -11.60
C LEU A 22 1.18 -1.65 -10.62
N TYR A 23 2.42 -1.61 -11.12
CA TYR A 23 3.61 -1.67 -10.26
C TYR A 23 3.73 -0.46 -9.33
N PHE A 24 3.32 0.72 -9.78
CA PHE A 24 3.26 1.91 -8.92
C PHE A 24 2.23 1.75 -7.79
N ILE A 25 1.05 1.21 -8.10
CA ILE A 25 0.01 0.96 -7.09
C ILE A 25 0.51 -0.08 -6.07
N ILE A 26 1.09 -1.19 -6.55
CA ILE A 26 1.62 -2.24 -5.67
C ILE A 26 2.76 -1.70 -4.79
N GLY A 27 3.68 -0.93 -5.37
CA GLY A 27 4.78 -0.30 -4.63
C GLY A 27 4.27 0.66 -3.55
N ALA A 28 3.30 1.50 -3.87
CA ALA A 28 2.69 2.41 -2.91
C ALA A 28 1.99 1.65 -1.76
N LEU A 29 1.23 0.59 -2.08
CA LEU A 29 0.57 -0.24 -1.08
C LEU A 29 1.58 -0.95 -0.16
N ALA A 30 2.69 -1.46 -0.71
CA ALA A 30 3.74 -2.10 0.07
C ALA A 30 4.39 -1.13 1.07
N VAL A 31 4.66 0.11 0.65
CA VAL A 31 5.21 1.16 1.53
C VAL A 31 4.24 1.48 2.68
N ILE A 32 2.94 1.61 2.38
CA ILE A 32 1.91 1.87 3.40
C ILE A 32 1.86 0.71 4.41
N ALA A 33 1.86 -0.53 3.94
CA ALA A 33 1.82 -1.70 4.82
C ALA A 33 3.03 -1.76 5.77
N VAL A 34 4.24 -1.53 5.24
CA VAL A 34 5.48 -1.49 6.05
C VAL A 34 5.44 -0.33 7.04
N GLY A 35 5.02 0.87 6.60
CA GLY A 35 4.90 2.04 7.48
C GLY A 35 3.92 1.81 8.62
N LEU A 36 2.77 1.18 8.34
CA LEU A 36 1.77 0.87 9.37
C LEU A 36 2.25 -0.21 10.32
N ALA A 37 2.94 -1.25 9.82
CA ALA A 37 3.54 -2.28 10.66
C ALA A 37 4.57 -1.69 11.64
N VAL A 38 5.43 -0.80 11.16
CA VAL A 38 6.40 -0.08 12.01
C VAL A 38 5.68 0.82 13.01
N TYR A 39 4.63 1.53 12.58
CA TYR A 39 3.84 2.40 13.46
C TYR A 39 3.18 1.61 14.59
N ILE A 40 2.55 0.47 14.28
CA ILE A 40 1.94 -0.41 15.28
C ILE A 40 2.99 -0.98 16.23
N TYR A 41 4.11 -1.49 15.70
CA TYR A 41 5.20 -2.01 16.52
C TYR A 41 5.74 -0.95 17.51
N ARG A 42 5.82 0.30 17.07
CA ARG A 42 6.22 1.41 17.93
C ARG A 42 5.15 1.75 18.97
N GLN A 43 3.87 1.74 18.61
CA GLN A 43 2.79 2.03 19.57
C GLN A 43 2.67 0.99 20.68
N GLU A 44 2.95 -0.28 20.44
CA GLU A 44 3.01 -1.31 21.50
C GLU A 44 4.15 -1.04 22.52
N THR A 45 5.20 -0.31 22.12
CA THR A 45 6.33 0.04 23.00
C THR A 45 6.11 1.34 23.78
N GLU A 46 5.12 2.15 23.41
CA GLU A 46 4.64 3.25 24.23
C GLU A 46 3.43 2.71 25.01
N PRO A 47 3.56 2.39 26.31
CA PRO A 47 2.40 2.03 27.09
C PRO A 47 1.52 3.28 27.17
N LYS A 48 0.61 3.45 26.22
CA LYS A 48 -0.69 4.10 26.43
C LYS A 48 -1.50 3.17 27.34
N GLY A 49 -0.90 2.82 28.47
CA GLY A 49 -1.49 2.03 29.51
C GLY A 49 -2.47 2.96 30.18
N VAL A 50 -3.73 2.82 29.83
CA VAL A 50 -4.81 3.43 30.60
C VAL A 50 -4.76 2.74 31.95
N GLU A 51 -4.41 3.48 33.00
CA GLU A 51 -4.27 2.90 34.34
C GLU A 51 -5.68 2.65 34.88
N LEU A 52 -6.19 1.44 34.65
CA LEU A 52 -7.54 1.04 35.08
C LEU A 52 -7.49 0.74 36.57
N ASN A 53 -7.75 1.76 37.39
CA ASN A 53 -7.83 1.59 38.83
C ASN A 53 -9.25 1.12 39.21
N ILE A 54 -9.37 -0.14 39.60
CA ILE A 54 -10.62 -0.76 40.06
C ILE A 54 -10.66 -0.60 41.58
N GLY A 55 -11.24 0.51 42.02
CA GLY A 55 -11.44 0.83 43.43
C GLY A 55 -12.81 0.40 43.95
N ARG A 56 -13.00 0.45 45.27
CA ARG A 56 -14.29 0.14 45.92
C ARG A 56 -15.43 1.08 45.49
N ASP A 57 -15.10 2.24 44.92
CA ASP A 57 -16.05 3.26 44.48
C ASP A 57 -16.34 3.24 42.95
N GLY A 58 -15.75 2.30 42.20
CA GLY A 58 -16.00 2.12 40.77
C GLY A 58 -14.74 2.13 39.89
N ILE A 59 -14.96 2.11 38.57
CA ILE A 59 -13.91 2.06 37.54
C ILE A 59 -13.44 3.49 37.25
N THR A 60 -12.17 3.80 37.52
CA THR A 60 -11.58 5.09 37.17
C THR A 60 -10.60 4.92 36.02
N ILE A 61 -10.81 5.66 34.93
CA ILE A 61 -9.98 5.65 33.72
C ILE A 61 -9.06 6.89 33.79
N GLN A 62 -7.75 6.68 33.88
CA GLN A 62 -6.76 7.75 33.79
C GLN A 62 -5.88 7.54 32.55
N GLU A 63 -5.91 8.51 31.64
CA GLU A 63 -5.03 8.59 30.47
C GLU A 63 -3.78 9.41 30.83
N LYS A 64 -2.61 9.00 30.33
CA LYS A 64 -1.33 9.68 30.55
C LYS A 64 -0.86 10.40 29.29
#